data_AF-A0AAN9Z9R5-F1
#
_entry.id   AF-A0AAN9Z9R5-F1
#
_cell.length_a   1.000
_cell.length_b   1.000
_cell.length_c   1.000
_cell.angle_alpha   90.00
_cell.angle_beta   90.00
_cell.angle_gamma   90.00
#
_symmetry.space_group_name_H-M   'P 1'
#
loop_
_entity.id
_entity.type
_entity.pdbx_description
1 polymer ?
#
loop_
_entity_poly.entity_id
_entity_poly.type
_entity_poly.pdbx_seq_one_letter_code
_entity_poly.pdbx_strand_id
1 'polypeptide(L)'
;MWRARPSPARTRDAGHWLCQSTFNRAFLTGAMQYPPLEFYVQEREGSEEAGARWHEATAALGAPRRVGAAGPPLPWWARAHDAPPAKPVFAGTDLNGGPLYVGRAWHEGQLLPAKVAPAYDVAFVAWNGREHSKYDDQYEVLHLRRGRAEWVEASDGVVPAHAFPVGISSGGRLAFSARAAVEGIVTPGWIAEGNSRCHVSYGDKEWLFKKYEVLAIL
;
A
#
# COMPACT_ATOMS: atom_id res chain seq x y z
N MET A 1 65.78 8.28 -2.11
CA MET A 1 65.95 9.69 -2.55
C MET A 1 65.03 9.92 -3.74
N TRP A 2 64.23 10.99 -3.70
CA TRP A 2 63.14 11.34 -4.64
C TRP A 2 63.46 11.22 -6.14
N ARG A 3 62.42 10.91 -6.95
CA ARG A 3 61.90 11.82 -7.98
C ARG A 3 60.37 11.69 -8.10
N ALA A 4 59.72 12.84 -8.31
CA ALA A 4 58.28 13.01 -8.47
C ALA A 4 57.98 13.82 -9.75
N ARG A 5 56.70 13.75 -10.17
CA ARG A 5 55.85 14.65 -11.01
C ARG A 5 55.43 14.07 -12.39
N PRO A 6 54.29 14.52 -12.99
CA PRO A 6 52.98 14.91 -12.41
C PRO A 6 51.70 14.52 -13.24
N SER A 7 50.52 14.60 -12.58
CA SER A 7 49.12 14.90 -13.06
C SER A 7 48.40 14.02 -14.12
N PRO A 8 47.05 14.11 -14.31
CA PRO A 8 46.06 15.03 -13.73
C PRO A 8 44.80 14.37 -13.12
N ALA A 9 43.85 15.23 -12.73
CA ALA A 9 42.68 14.99 -11.90
C ALA A 9 41.42 14.48 -12.63
N ARG A 10 40.59 13.77 -11.84
CA ARG A 10 39.11 13.90 -11.69
C ARG A 10 38.22 13.75 -12.94
N THR A 11 37.44 12.67 -12.97
CA THR A 11 35.99 12.72 -13.23
C THR A 11 35.27 11.64 -12.43
N ARG A 12 34.08 12.00 -11.92
CA ARG A 12 33.04 11.08 -11.44
C ARG A 12 32.51 10.32 -12.65
N ASP A 13 32.14 9.06 -12.49
CA ASP A 13 30.86 8.59 -13.04
C ASP A 13 30.40 7.28 -12.41
N ALA A 14 29.09 7.24 -12.20
CA ALA A 14 28.32 6.16 -11.62
C ALA A 14 28.28 4.97 -12.59
N GLY A 15 28.79 3.83 -12.14
CA GLY A 15 28.61 2.54 -12.80
C GLY A 15 27.40 1.82 -12.23
N HIS A 16 26.36 1.72 -13.07
CA HIS A 16 25.14 0.95 -12.90
C HIS A 16 25.32 -0.41 -12.19
N TRP A 17 24.62 -0.61 -11.08
CA TRP A 17 24.20 -1.95 -10.67
C TRP A 17 22.86 -2.24 -11.35
N LEU A 18 22.89 -3.03 -12.43
CA LEU A 18 21.70 -3.69 -12.94
C LEU A 18 21.16 -4.61 -11.84
N CYS A 19 20.09 -4.19 -11.17
CA CYS A 19 19.13 -5.08 -10.53
C CYS A 19 17.85 -5.08 -11.37
N GLN A 20 17.97 -5.57 -12.61
CA GLN A 20 16.82 -6.02 -13.39
C GLN A 20 16.86 -7.55 -13.39
N SER A 21 16.11 -8.19 -12.48
CA SER A 21 15.44 -9.50 -12.71
C SER A 21 14.97 -10.13 -11.40
N THR A 22 13.70 -9.86 -11.04
CA THR A 22 12.76 -10.87 -10.50
C THR A 22 11.35 -10.28 -10.45
N PHE A 23 10.83 -9.82 -11.61
CA PHE A 23 9.41 -9.48 -11.74
C PHE A 23 8.64 -10.45 -12.64
N ASN A 24 9.26 -11.55 -13.09
CA ASN A 24 8.60 -12.47 -14.02
C ASN A 24 9.09 -13.92 -13.86
N ARG A 25 8.47 -14.69 -12.96
CA ARG A 25 8.44 -16.16 -13.07
C ARG A 25 7.36 -16.90 -12.30
N ALA A 26 6.21 -16.27 -12.03
CA ALA A 26 5.02 -16.95 -11.52
C ALA A 26 3.76 -16.46 -12.28
N PHE A 27 3.68 -16.79 -13.57
CA PHE A 27 2.55 -16.42 -14.45
C PHE A 27 1.87 -17.64 -15.11
N LEU A 28 2.07 -18.87 -14.62
CA LEU A 28 1.67 -20.08 -15.35
C LEU A 28 0.89 -21.15 -14.54
N THR A 29 0.07 -20.78 -13.56
CA THR A 29 -0.87 -21.74 -12.94
C THR A 29 -2.18 -21.08 -12.46
N GLY A 30 -3.02 -20.58 -13.38
CA GLY A 30 -4.49 -20.52 -13.24
C GLY A 30 -5.17 -19.93 -11.98
N ALA A 31 -4.46 -19.30 -11.07
CA ALA A 31 -5.00 -18.62 -9.89
C ALA A 31 -5.29 -17.16 -10.23
N MET A 32 -6.33 -16.59 -9.63
CA MET A 32 -6.77 -15.20 -9.81
C MET A 32 -5.56 -14.25 -9.70
N GLN A 33 -5.06 -13.76 -10.83
CA GLN A 33 -3.85 -12.93 -10.88
C GLN A 33 -4.28 -11.46 -10.82
N TYR A 34 -4.14 -10.84 -9.66
CA TYR A 34 -4.35 -9.39 -9.54
C TYR A 34 -3.33 -8.65 -10.41
N PRO A 35 -3.74 -7.60 -11.14
CA PRO A 35 -2.77 -6.76 -11.80
C PRO A 35 -1.86 -6.10 -10.74
N PRO A 36 -0.62 -5.76 -11.09
CA PRO A 36 0.33 -5.17 -10.16
C PRO A 36 -0.24 -3.94 -9.45
N LEU A 37 0.13 -3.73 -8.18
CA LEU A 37 -0.44 -2.65 -7.37
C LEU A 37 -0.25 -1.28 -8.00
N GLU A 38 0.83 -1.05 -8.75
CA GLU A 38 1.08 0.19 -9.49
C GLU A 38 -0.05 0.56 -10.47
N PHE A 39 -0.83 -0.40 -10.96
CA PHE A 39 -2.01 -0.12 -11.79
C PHE A 39 -3.14 0.56 -11.01
N TYR A 40 -3.16 0.38 -9.69
CA TYR A 40 -4.13 0.97 -8.79
C TYR A 40 -3.58 2.19 -8.05
N VAL A 41 -2.30 2.54 -8.20
CA VAL A 41 -1.71 3.71 -7.59
C VAL A 41 -1.99 4.92 -8.48
N GLN A 42 -2.80 5.86 -8.01
CA GLN A 42 -2.90 7.18 -8.62
C GLN A 42 -1.67 7.99 -8.19
N GLU A 43 -0.77 8.34 -9.12
CA GLU A 43 0.34 9.25 -8.84
C GLU A 43 -0.22 10.57 -8.27
N ARG A 44 0.29 10.98 -7.09
CA ARG A 44 0.03 12.32 -6.57
C ARG A 44 1.23 13.20 -6.91
N GLU A 45 1.05 14.12 -7.86
CA GLU A 45 1.95 15.27 -7.96
C GLU A 45 1.78 16.14 -6.70
N GLY A 46 2.90 16.49 -6.06
CA GLY A 46 2.99 17.70 -5.22
C GLY A 46 3.33 17.50 -3.74
N SER A 47 4.58 17.79 -3.40
CA SER A 47 4.88 18.60 -2.21
C SER A 47 5.71 19.83 -2.63
N GLU A 48 5.02 20.97 -2.60
CA GLU A 48 5.43 22.36 -2.36
C GLU A 48 6.22 23.26 -3.33
N GLU A 49 6.92 22.84 -4.40
CA GLU A 49 7.70 23.83 -5.20
C GLU A 49 7.53 23.86 -6.74
N ALA A 50 6.78 22.97 -7.38
CA ALA A 50 6.73 22.89 -8.86
C ALA A 50 5.66 23.78 -9.55
N GLY A 51 5.36 24.95 -8.99
CA GLY A 51 4.42 25.93 -9.55
C GLY A 51 5.02 26.82 -10.63
N ALA A 52 5.56 26.27 -11.73
CA ALA A 52 5.77 27.02 -12.98
C ALA A 52 6.29 26.11 -14.11
N ARG A 53 5.55 26.06 -15.21
CA ARG A 53 5.84 25.46 -16.52
C ARG A 53 5.49 23.98 -16.70
N TRP A 54 4.22 23.72 -17.01
CA TRP A 54 3.85 22.56 -17.83
C TRP A 54 2.75 22.92 -18.84
N HIS A 55 3.17 23.55 -19.94
CA HIS A 55 2.54 23.40 -21.26
C HIS A 55 3.67 22.95 -22.18
N GLU A 56 3.92 21.64 -22.33
CA GLU A 56 4.54 21.03 -23.54
C GLU A 56 4.81 19.51 -23.50
N ALA A 57 4.44 18.77 -22.45
CA ALA A 57 4.71 17.31 -22.41
C ALA A 57 3.50 16.40 -22.74
N THR A 58 2.38 16.93 -23.24
CA THR A 58 1.16 16.17 -23.61
C THR A 58 1.15 15.63 -25.05
N ALA A 59 2.30 15.21 -25.61
CA ALA A 59 2.37 14.79 -27.01
C ALA A 59 2.85 13.36 -27.30
N ALA A 60 3.21 12.51 -26.32
CA ALA A 60 3.85 11.22 -26.64
C ALA A 60 3.21 9.94 -26.06
N LEU A 61 2.19 10.00 -25.21
CA LEU A 61 1.46 8.81 -24.75
C LEU A 61 -0.03 9.04 -24.98
N GLY A 62 -0.56 8.35 -25.99
CA GLY A 62 -1.89 8.60 -26.54
C GLY A 62 -2.99 8.67 -25.50
N ALA A 63 -3.86 9.67 -25.66
CA ALA A 63 -5.07 9.82 -24.87
C ALA A 63 -5.85 8.48 -24.79
N PRO A 64 -6.41 8.10 -23.62
CA PRO A 64 -7.18 6.88 -23.50
C PRO A 64 -8.38 6.96 -24.45
N ARG A 65 -8.33 6.12 -25.48
CA ARG A 65 -9.41 5.91 -26.44
C ARG A 65 -10.60 5.37 -25.64
N ARG A 66 -11.73 6.10 -25.64
CA ARG A 66 -12.96 5.69 -24.94
C ARG A 66 -13.37 4.29 -25.39
N VAL A 67 -13.16 3.29 -24.54
CA VAL A 67 -13.79 1.96 -24.66
C VAL A 67 -15.04 1.98 -23.79
N GLY A 68 -16.16 1.54 -24.36
CA GLY A 68 -17.48 1.60 -23.75
C GLY A 68 -17.57 0.96 -22.36
N ALA A 69 -18.38 1.60 -21.51
CA ALA A 69 -18.83 1.22 -20.17
C ALA A 69 -18.50 -0.21 -19.66
N ALA A 70 -17.32 -0.37 -19.07
CA ALA A 70 -17.07 -1.32 -18.00
C ALA A 70 -16.38 -0.54 -16.87
N GLY A 71 -16.92 -0.59 -15.65
CA GLY A 71 -16.31 0.07 -14.50
C GLY A 71 -14.87 -0.41 -14.24
N PRO A 72 -14.11 0.29 -13.39
CA PRO A 72 -12.70 -0.04 -13.14
C PRO A 72 -12.54 -1.51 -12.70
N PRO A 73 -11.44 -2.17 -13.11
CA PRO A 73 -11.19 -3.57 -12.76
C PRO A 73 -11.16 -3.77 -11.25
N LEU A 74 -11.67 -4.92 -10.79
CA LEU A 74 -11.83 -5.27 -9.38
C LEU A 74 -10.48 -5.68 -8.75
N PRO A 75 -10.24 -5.38 -7.46
CA PRO A 75 -11.00 -4.53 -6.54
C PRO A 75 -10.74 -3.01 -6.75
N TRP A 76 -11.55 -2.16 -6.10
CA TRP A 76 -11.55 -0.71 -6.31
C TRP A 76 -11.19 0.06 -5.02
N TRP A 77 -10.50 1.18 -5.20
CA TRP A 77 -10.16 2.14 -4.16
C TRP A 77 -11.00 3.40 -4.33
N ALA A 78 -11.75 3.77 -3.29
CA ALA A 78 -12.51 5.04 -3.25
C ALA A 78 -11.91 5.96 -2.19
N ARG A 79 -11.99 7.27 -2.40
CA ARG A 79 -11.71 8.22 -1.33
C ARG A 79 -12.83 8.16 -0.29
N ALA A 80 -12.53 8.57 0.94
CA ALA A 80 -13.46 8.52 2.07
C ALA A 80 -14.82 9.19 1.81
N HIS A 81 -14.84 10.22 0.96
CA HIS A 81 -16.02 11.04 0.66
C HIS A 81 -16.63 10.79 -0.72
N ASP A 82 -16.02 9.93 -1.52
CA ASP A 82 -16.66 9.45 -2.74
C ASP A 82 -17.73 8.43 -2.31
N ALA A 83 -18.92 8.45 -2.92
CA ALA A 83 -19.99 7.50 -2.61
C ALA A 83 -19.96 6.33 -3.62
N PRO A 84 -19.14 5.28 -3.42
CA PRO A 84 -19.16 4.15 -4.32
C PRO A 84 -20.41 3.29 -4.08
N PRO A 85 -20.95 2.64 -5.12
CA PRO A 85 -22.07 1.71 -5.00
C PRO A 85 -21.67 0.33 -4.41
N ALA A 86 -20.62 0.25 -3.59
CA ALA A 86 -20.00 -1.01 -3.14
C ALA A 86 -19.77 -1.04 -1.63
N LYS A 87 -19.66 -2.25 -1.05
CA LYS A 87 -19.48 -2.44 0.39
C LYS A 87 -17.98 -2.34 0.75
N PRO A 88 -17.59 -1.53 1.74
CA PRO A 88 -16.21 -1.46 2.21
C PRO A 88 -15.81 -2.78 2.86
N VAL A 89 -14.53 -3.14 2.76
CA VAL A 89 -14.01 -4.38 3.36
C VAL A 89 -13.91 -4.22 4.87
N PHE A 90 -14.79 -4.91 5.59
CA PHE A 90 -14.80 -4.95 7.06
C PHE A 90 -13.55 -5.63 7.61
N ALA A 91 -12.93 -4.97 8.58
CA ALA A 91 -11.66 -5.39 9.17
C ALA A 91 -11.74 -5.70 10.66
N GLY A 92 -12.69 -5.10 11.37
CA GLY A 92 -12.88 -5.32 12.80
C GLY A 92 -13.87 -4.32 13.39
N THR A 93 -13.95 -4.31 14.72
CA THR A 93 -14.81 -3.40 15.48
C THR A 93 -13.95 -2.68 16.51
N ASP A 94 -14.10 -1.36 16.57
CA ASP A 94 -13.41 -0.52 17.54
C ASP A 94 -14.05 -0.60 18.94
N LEU A 95 -13.38 -0.09 19.96
CA LEU A 95 -13.88 -0.09 21.35
C LEU A 95 -15.25 0.58 21.51
N ASN A 96 -15.54 1.59 20.70
CA ASN A 96 -16.83 2.29 20.72
C ASN A 96 -17.97 1.52 20.02
N GLY A 97 -17.70 0.31 19.50
CA GLY A 97 -18.64 -0.51 18.73
C GLY A 97 -18.73 -0.15 17.25
N GLY A 98 -17.99 0.86 16.79
CA GLY A 98 -17.96 1.30 15.40
C GLY A 98 -17.17 0.34 14.49
N PRO A 99 -17.55 0.22 13.21
CA PRO A 99 -16.84 -0.64 12.27
C PRO A 99 -15.49 -0.05 11.88
N LEU A 100 -14.49 -0.92 11.70
CA LEU A 100 -13.20 -0.61 11.12
C LEU A 100 -13.11 -1.23 9.72
N TYR A 101 -12.55 -0.49 8.77
CA TYR A 101 -12.41 -0.91 7.38
C TYR A 101 -10.96 -0.93 6.91
N VAL A 102 -10.71 -1.70 5.85
CA VAL A 102 -9.42 -1.72 5.17
C VAL A 102 -9.29 -0.50 4.28
N GLY A 103 -8.26 0.30 4.52
CA GLY A 103 -7.85 1.36 3.61
C GLY A 103 -6.36 1.31 3.31
N ARG A 104 -5.88 2.37 2.65
CA ARG A 104 -4.46 2.65 2.44
C ARG A 104 -4.21 4.14 2.39
N ALA A 105 -2.99 4.55 2.73
CA ALA A 105 -2.58 5.94 2.68
C ALA A 105 -1.09 6.07 2.41
N TRP A 106 -0.70 7.19 1.81
CA TRP A 106 0.71 7.54 1.64
C TRP A 106 1.31 8.02 2.96
N HIS A 107 2.47 7.48 3.31
CA HIS A 107 3.25 7.88 4.48
C HIS A 107 4.73 7.59 4.25
N GLU A 108 5.58 8.60 4.41
CA GLU A 108 7.05 8.45 4.28
C GLU A 108 7.48 7.77 2.96
N GLY A 109 6.91 8.22 1.84
CA GLY A 109 7.20 7.70 0.50
C GLY A 109 6.70 6.27 0.22
N GLN A 110 5.88 5.71 1.12
CA GLN A 110 5.29 4.37 0.99
C GLN A 110 3.78 4.47 0.93
N LEU A 111 3.15 3.53 0.23
CA LEU A 111 1.70 3.36 0.25
C LEU A 111 1.39 2.22 1.22
N LEU A 112 0.92 2.53 2.42
CA LEU A 112 0.74 1.54 3.48
C LEU A 112 -0.75 1.24 3.72
N PRO A 113 -1.10 -0.01 4.06
CA PRO A 113 -2.45 -0.31 4.52
C PRO A 113 -2.78 0.49 5.80
N ALA A 114 -4.04 0.90 5.91
CA ALA A 114 -4.53 1.78 6.96
C ALA A 114 -5.79 1.23 7.62
N LYS A 115 -5.91 1.46 8.93
CA LYS A 115 -7.13 1.26 9.71
C LYS A 115 -8.07 2.44 9.47
N VAL A 116 -9.15 2.25 8.71
CA VAL A 116 -10.15 3.30 8.47
C VAL A 116 -11.20 3.24 9.58
N ALA A 117 -11.42 4.34 10.27
CA ALA A 117 -12.37 4.47 11.37
C ALA A 117 -13.38 5.59 11.07
N PRO A 118 -14.50 5.28 10.39
CA PRO A 118 -15.49 6.28 9.98
C PRO A 118 -16.11 7.06 11.14
N ALA A 119 -16.18 6.44 12.34
CA ALA A 119 -16.70 7.10 13.54
C ALA A 119 -15.91 8.35 13.93
N TYR A 120 -14.66 8.47 13.47
CA TYR A 120 -13.79 9.63 13.72
C TYR A 120 -13.35 10.32 12.41
N ASP A 121 -13.92 9.94 11.27
CA ASP A 121 -13.57 10.43 9.93
C ASP A 121 -12.06 10.46 9.65
N VAL A 122 -11.38 9.36 9.98
CA VAL A 122 -9.92 9.27 9.95
C VAL A 122 -9.48 7.87 9.56
N ALA A 123 -8.30 7.78 8.93
CA ALA A 123 -7.57 6.54 8.79
C ALA A 123 -6.23 6.59 9.53
N PHE A 124 -5.76 5.45 10.00
CA PHE A 124 -4.55 5.34 10.80
C PHE A 124 -3.54 4.40 10.15
N VAL A 125 -2.30 4.87 9.98
CA VAL A 125 -1.17 4.07 9.52
C VAL A 125 -0.25 3.75 10.69
N ALA A 126 0.07 2.48 10.90
CA ALA A 126 1.09 2.06 11.86
C ALA A 126 2.48 2.23 11.22
N TRP A 127 3.34 3.08 11.79
CA TRP A 127 4.70 3.25 11.27
C TRP A 127 5.66 3.78 12.33
N ASN A 128 6.84 3.13 12.40
CA ASN A 128 7.99 3.54 13.21
C ASN A 128 7.64 3.79 14.69
N GLY A 129 6.94 2.83 15.30
CA GLY A 129 6.56 2.85 16.71
C GLY A 129 5.31 3.67 17.04
N ARG A 130 4.69 4.33 16.05
CA ARG A 130 3.54 5.23 16.26
C ARG A 130 2.38 4.94 15.32
N GLU A 131 1.21 5.40 15.73
CA GLU A 131 0.03 5.50 14.89
C GLU A 131 -0.05 6.92 14.30
N HIS A 132 -0.30 7.02 12.99
CA HIS A 132 -0.34 8.28 12.25
C HIS A 132 -1.71 8.49 11.61
N SER A 133 -2.40 9.57 12.00
CA SER A 133 -3.71 9.94 11.46
C SER A 133 -3.62 10.49 10.04
N LYS A 134 -4.62 10.15 9.22
CA LYS A 134 -4.82 10.57 7.83
C LYS A 134 -6.26 11.03 7.69
N TYR A 135 -6.44 12.26 7.25
CA TYR A 135 -7.75 12.92 7.17
C TYR A 135 -8.15 13.17 5.72
N ASP A 136 -9.44 13.44 5.52
CA ASP A 136 -9.99 13.90 4.24
C ASP A 136 -9.59 13.00 3.05
N ASP A 137 -8.94 13.58 2.05
CA ASP A 137 -8.49 12.90 0.85
C ASP A 137 -7.14 12.20 1.01
N GLN A 138 -6.56 12.10 2.22
CA GLN A 138 -5.23 11.48 2.43
C GLN A 138 -5.26 9.95 2.44
N TYR A 139 -6.43 9.33 2.40
CA TYR A 139 -6.59 7.89 2.40
C TYR A 139 -7.68 7.41 1.44
N GLU A 140 -7.59 6.13 1.10
CA GLU A 140 -8.55 5.43 0.26
C GLU A 140 -9.07 4.19 0.99
N VAL A 141 -10.32 3.82 0.73
CA VAL A 141 -11.01 2.67 1.33
C VAL A 141 -11.18 1.58 0.27
N LEU A 142 -10.83 0.35 0.65
CA LEU A 142 -10.98 -0.83 -0.21
C LEU A 142 -12.46 -1.24 -0.26
N HIS A 143 -13.00 -1.34 -1.48
CA HIS A 143 -14.34 -1.88 -1.67
C HIS A 143 -14.34 -3.09 -2.62
N LEU A 144 -15.26 -4.01 -2.35
CA LEU A 144 -15.53 -5.15 -3.22
C LEU A 144 -16.89 -4.98 -3.90
N ARG A 145 -16.89 -5.03 -5.23
CA ARG A 145 -18.13 -5.19 -6.01
C ARG A 145 -18.49 -6.66 -6.23
N ARG A 146 -17.49 -7.54 -6.29
CA ARG A 146 -17.63 -9.01 -6.42
C ARG A 146 -16.49 -9.68 -5.63
N GLY A 147 -16.65 -10.97 -5.37
CA GLY A 147 -15.76 -11.74 -4.51
C GLY A 147 -16.10 -11.60 -3.03
N ARG A 148 -15.33 -12.28 -2.19
CA ARG A 148 -15.47 -12.23 -0.74
C ARG A 148 -14.12 -11.96 -0.07
N ALA A 149 -14.15 -11.10 0.94
CA ALA A 149 -13.01 -10.89 1.82
C ALA A 149 -12.99 -12.00 2.88
N GLU A 150 -11.87 -12.68 3.01
CA GLU A 150 -11.60 -13.64 4.07
C GLU A 150 -10.33 -13.23 4.82
N TRP A 151 -10.29 -13.53 6.11
CA TRP A 151 -9.13 -13.28 6.96
C TRP A 151 -8.52 -14.63 7.30
N VAL A 152 -7.29 -14.84 6.83
CA VAL A 152 -6.61 -16.13 6.91
C VAL A 152 -5.51 -16.05 7.97
N GLU A 153 -5.56 -16.95 8.94
CA GLU A 153 -4.54 -17.03 10.00
C GLU A 153 -3.14 -17.22 9.42
N ALA A 154 -2.17 -16.49 9.98
CA ALA A 154 -0.77 -16.57 9.63
C ALA A 154 0.10 -16.20 10.84
N SER A 155 1.39 -16.52 10.77
CA SER A 155 2.34 -16.13 11.80
C SER A 155 3.76 -15.97 11.29
N ASP A 156 4.59 -15.31 12.10
CA ASP A 156 6.06 -15.26 11.96
C ASP A 156 6.55 -14.79 10.57
N GLY A 157 5.81 -13.89 9.93
CA GLY A 157 6.14 -13.34 8.62
C GLY A 157 5.50 -14.05 7.43
N VAL A 158 4.76 -15.14 7.66
CA VAL A 158 4.03 -15.84 6.61
C VAL A 158 2.93 -14.94 6.06
N VAL A 159 2.83 -14.89 4.73
CA VAL A 159 1.75 -14.27 3.97
C VAL A 159 1.09 -15.37 3.12
N PRO A 160 -0.23 -15.64 3.28
CA PRO A 160 -0.93 -16.67 2.51
C PRO A 160 -0.94 -16.41 0.99
N ALA A 161 -1.01 -17.48 0.18
CA ALA A 161 -0.92 -17.39 -1.29
C ALA A 161 -2.03 -16.55 -1.97
N HIS A 162 -3.19 -16.40 -1.32
CA HIS A 162 -4.33 -15.61 -1.82
C HIS A 162 -4.46 -14.24 -1.14
N ALA A 163 -3.41 -13.80 -0.44
CA ALA A 163 -3.38 -12.50 0.20
C ALA A 163 -3.53 -11.39 -0.84
N PHE A 164 -4.39 -10.42 -0.56
CA PHE A 164 -4.62 -9.30 -1.45
C PHE A 164 -3.63 -8.16 -1.13
N PRO A 165 -2.76 -7.77 -2.07
CA PRO A 165 -1.82 -6.68 -1.84
C PRO A 165 -2.57 -5.35 -1.77
N VAL A 166 -2.35 -4.58 -0.70
CA VAL A 166 -3.04 -3.32 -0.42
C VAL A 166 -2.15 -2.11 -0.65
N GLY A 167 -0.83 -2.28 -0.50
CA GLY A 167 0.14 -1.20 -0.63
C GLY A 167 1.54 -1.66 -1.00
N ILE A 168 2.46 -0.69 -1.07
CA ILE A 168 3.87 -0.91 -1.38
C ILE A 168 4.70 -0.25 -0.27
N SER A 169 5.46 -1.07 0.44
CA SER A 169 6.37 -0.66 1.50
C SER A 169 7.78 -0.36 0.96
N SER A 170 8.71 -0.04 1.86
CA SER A 170 10.10 0.25 1.55
C SER A 170 10.77 -0.84 0.69
N GLY A 171 11.52 -0.40 -0.31
CA GLY A 171 12.21 -1.29 -1.26
C GLY A 171 11.29 -1.95 -2.29
N GLY A 172 10.05 -1.45 -2.48
CA GLY A 172 9.12 -1.95 -3.48
C GLY A 172 8.43 -3.26 -3.09
N ARG A 173 8.49 -3.63 -1.81
CA ARG A 173 7.90 -4.88 -1.29
C ARG A 173 6.40 -4.72 -1.08
N LEU A 174 5.63 -5.74 -1.44
CA LEU A 174 4.17 -5.71 -1.27
C LEU A 174 3.82 -5.64 0.21
N ALA A 175 2.84 -4.80 0.52
CA ALA A 175 2.23 -4.67 1.83
C ALA A 175 0.79 -5.17 1.78
N PHE A 176 0.43 -6.01 2.73
CA PHE A 176 -0.87 -6.66 2.86
C PHE A 176 -1.59 -6.13 4.09
N SER A 177 -2.91 -6.01 4.01
CA SER A 177 -3.69 -5.75 5.21
C SER A 177 -3.68 -7.00 6.09
N ALA A 178 -3.35 -6.79 7.35
CA ALA A 178 -3.36 -7.82 8.38
C ALA A 178 -4.15 -7.30 9.59
N ARG A 179 -4.54 -8.18 10.51
CA ARG A 179 -5.19 -7.79 11.76
C ARG A 179 -4.76 -8.69 12.90
N ALA A 180 -4.75 -8.14 14.11
CA ALA A 180 -4.45 -8.90 15.32
C ALA A 180 -5.30 -8.40 16.48
N ALA A 181 -5.40 -9.22 17.52
CA ALA A 181 -6.09 -8.83 18.75
C ALA A 181 -5.19 -7.95 19.62
N VAL A 182 -5.64 -6.74 19.94
CA VAL A 182 -5.02 -5.82 20.90
C VAL A 182 -6.08 -5.41 21.92
N GLU A 183 -5.79 -5.60 23.20
CA GLU A 183 -6.72 -5.27 24.30
C GLU A 183 -8.14 -5.86 24.15
N GLY A 184 -8.25 -7.05 23.54
CA GLY A 184 -9.53 -7.75 23.35
C GLY A 184 -10.34 -7.33 22.13
N ILE A 185 -9.87 -6.37 21.33
CA ILE A 185 -10.46 -6.01 20.04
C ILE A 185 -9.57 -6.47 18.88
N VAL A 186 -10.21 -6.80 17.74
CA VAL A 186 -9.49 -7.13 16.51
C VAL A 186 -9.26 -5.85 15.73
N THR A 187 -7.99 -5.47 15.57
CA THR A 187 -7.61 -4.19 14.96
C THR A 187 -6.77 -4.44 13.70
N PRO A 188 -7.11 -3.79 12.57
CA PRO A 188 -6.32 -3.93 11.36
C PRO A 188 -5.02 -3.13 11.43
N GLY A 189 -4.10 -3.58 10.62
CA GLY A 189 -2.75 -3.07 10.44
C GLY A 189 -2.20 -3.62 9.13
N TRP A 190 -0.90 -3.90 9.11
CA TRP A 190 -0.23 -4.34 7.90
C TRP A 190 0.96 -5.27 8.14
N ILE A 191 1.33 -5.99 7.10
CA ILE A 191 2.58 -6.74 7.03
C ILE A 191 3.16 -6.62 5.62
N ALA A 192 4.48 -6.52 5.49
CA ALA A 192 5.16 -6.58 4.19
C ALA A 192 5.91 -7.87 4.01
N GLU A 193 6.16 -8.23 2.74
CA GLU A 193 7.03 -9.35 2.39
C GLU A 193 8.40 -9.20 3.07
N GLY A 194 8.87 -10.29 3.69
CA GLY A 194 10.15 -10.31 4.41
C GLY A 194 10.12 -9.68 5.81
N ASN A 195 9.01 -9.07 6.25
CA ASN A 195 8.84 -8.72 7.66
C ASN A 195 8.46 -9.97 8.47
N SER A 196 8.91 -10.06 9.72
CA SER A 196 8.60 -11.18 10.62
C SER A 196 7.39 -10.94 11.53
N ARG A 197 6.81 -9.73 11.49
CA ARG A 197 5.75 -9.27 12.40
C ARG A 197 4.74 -8.41 11.66
N CYS A 198 3.47 -8.51 12.08
CA CYS A 198 2.39 -7.60 11.69
C CYS A 198 2.44 -6.33 12.56
N HIS A 199 2.26 -5.18 11.93
CA HIS A 199 2.25 -3.84 12.50
C HIS A 199 0.81 -3.36 12.64
N VAL A 200 0.32 -3.14 13.86
CA VAL A 200 -1.07 -2.74 14.15
C VAL A 200 -1.09 -1.39 14.82
N SER A 201 -1.95 -0.48 14.35
CA SER A 201 -2.13 0.85 14.92
C SER A 201 -3.21 0.82 16.00
N TYR A 202 -2.88 1.18 17.24
CA TYR A 202 -3.83 1.25 18.35
C TYR A 202 -3.31 2.11 19.50
N GLY A 203 -4.11 3.08 19.95
CA GLY A 203 -3.82 3.92 21.10
C GLY A 203 -2.56 4.77 20.92
N ASP A 204 -2.45 5.46 19.76
CA ASP A 204 -1.32 6.31 19.37
C ASP A 204 0.01 5.57 19.18
N LYS A 205 -0.01 4.23 19.20
CA LYS A 205 1.17 3.36 19.12
C LYS A 205 1.07 2.35 17.99
N GLU A 206 2.24 1.96 17.49
CA GLU A 206 2.41 0.77 16.67
C GLU A 206 2.71 -0.44 17.56
N TRP A 207 1.89 -1.47 17.42
CA TRP A 207 2.03 -2.76 18.09
C TRP A 207 2.53 -3.80 17.11
N LEU A 208 3.41 -4.69 17.56
CA LEU A 208 3.99 -5.73 16.71
C LEU A 208 3.55 -7.12 17.15
N PHE A 209 2.89 -7.85 16.26
CA PHE A 209 2.35 -9.18 16.53
C PHE A 209 3.01 -10.25 15.66
N LYS A 210 3.31 -11.40 16.27
CA LYS A 210 3.76 -12.60 15.55
C LYS A 210 2.63 -13.46 15.03
N LYS A 211 1.45 -13.40 15.64
CA LYS A 211 0.23 -14.10 15.22
C LYS A 211 -0.78 -13.06 14.75
N TYR A 212 -1.34 -13.26 13.57
CA TYR A 212 -2.23 -12.32 12.91
C TYR A 212 -3.07 -13.05 11.88
N GLU A 213 -4.05 -12.37 11.30
CA GLU A 213 -4.74 -12.81 10.10
C GLU A 213 -4.39 -11.87 8.95
N VAL A 214 -4.32 -12.38 7.72
CA VAL A 214 -4.05 -11.60 6.51
C VAL A 214 -5.30 -11.61 5.63
N LEU A 215 -5.63 -10.44 5.06
CA LEU A 215 -6.74 -10.30 4.13
C LEU A 215 -6.45 -11.08 2.84
N ALA A 216 -7.32 -12.02 2.52
CA ALA A 216 -7.42 -12.68 1.23
C ALA A 216 -8.72 -12.27 0.52
N ILE A 217 -8.70 -12.21 -0.81
CA ILE A 217 -9.90 -12.03 -1.62
C ILE A 217 -10.07 -13.24 -2.52
N LEU A 218 -11.28 -13.83 -2.52
CA LEU A 218 -11.62 -15.06 -3.23
C LEU A 218 -12.84 -14.89 -4.15
#